data_AF-A0A0K2TP30-F1
#
_entry.id   AF-A0A0K2TP30-F1
#
_cell.length_a   1.000
_cell.length_b   1.000
_cell.length_c   1.000
_cell.angle_alpha   90.00
_cell.angle_beta   90.00
_cell.angle_gamma   90.00
#
_symmetry.space_group_name_H-M   'P 1'
#
loop_
_entity.id
_entity.type
_entity.pdbx_description
1 polymer ?
#
loop_
_entity_poly.entity_id
_entity_poly.type
_entity_poly.pdbx_seq_one_letter_code
_entity_poly.pdbx_strand_id
1 'polypeptide(L)'
;KTSSIIQDNKVNNRQQWSQYGYTKDHVGVVADDVLCIHDGSRIKFTFLNSGKHRYLSSKSIHQLKGIGAITIRDDVSILAWSDGNLAPNLHVYQYNSPDSQIELPSVSELPFSLLCLNHDSYLGGITGIPELKVYLWNWKKKILLHSISVNLTEPVNMSFSLNTGMGPTKFLCIKDKELGLEVIKLNHCGRDMKLKQFKIKNIENMPDVKIPISYTWRWLN
;
A
#
# COMPACT_ATOMS: atom_id res chain seq x y z
N LYS A 1 13.01 -11.68 -23.71
CA LYS A 1 12.35 -13.00 -23.91
C LYS A 1 11.07 -13.02 -23.07
N THR A 2 9.99 -12.60 -23.73
CA THR A 2 8.57 -13.01 -23.58
C THR A 2 7.96 -13.11 -22.16
N SER A 3 7.24 -12.06 -21.75
CA SER A 3 6.11 -12.18 -20.82
C SER A 3 4.95 -12.86 -21.56
N SER A 4 4.47 -14.00 -21.04
CA SER A 4 3.37 -14.74 -21.64
C SER A 4 2.04 -14.22 -21.09
N ILE A 5 1.27 -13.57 -21.96
CA ILE A 5 -0.17 -13.32 -21.74
C ILE A 5 -0.86 -14.67 -21.85
N ILE A 6 -1.32 -15.22 -20.73
CA ILE A 6 -2.22 -16.38 -20.76
C ILE A 6 -3.63 -15.82 -21.01
N GLN A 7 -4.02 -15.78 -22.28
CA GLN A 7 -5.43 -15.78 -22.64
C GLN A 7 -5.96 -17.20 -22.45
N ASP A 8 -7.03 -17.33 -21.66
CA ASP A 8 -7.67 -18.59 -21.31
C ASP A 8 -7.92 -19.46 -22.54
N ASN A 9 -7.11 -20.52 -22.66
CA ASN A 9 -7.43 -21.68 -23.48
C ASN A 9 -7.14 -22.93 -22.65
N LYS A 10 -8.22 -23.50 -22.11
CA LYS A 10 -8.35 -24.87 -21.58
C LYS A 10 -7.14 -25.42 -20.82
N VAL A 11 -7.05 -25.09 -19.54
CA VAL A 11 -6.37 -25.97 -18.56
C VAL A 11 -7.36 -26.31 -17.46
N ASN A 12 -7.74 -27.59 -17.44
CA ASN A 12 -8.38 -28.27 -16.32
C ASN A 12 -7.52 -28.11 -15.07
N ASN A 13 -7.82 -27.10 -14.27
CA ASN A 13 -7.60 -27.10 -12.83
C ASN A 13 -8.59 -26.09 -12.27
N ARG A 14 -9.64 -26.59 -11.62
CA ARG A 14 -10.51 -25.76 -10.77
C ARG A 14 -9.61 -25.21 -9.65
N GLN A 15 -8.93 -24.10 -9.91
CA GLN A 15 -8.26 -23.34 -8.87
C GLN A 15 -9.37 -22.79 -7.97
N GLN A 16 -9.70 -23.55 -6.93
CA GLN A 16 -10.66 -23.11 -5.94
C GLN A 16 -10.08 -21.87 -5.25
N TRP A 17 -10.71 -20.73 -5.54
CA TRP A 17 -10.62 -19.54 -4.72
C TRP A 17 -11.24 -19.84 -3.37
N SER A 18 -10.73 -19.25 -2.29
CA SER A 18 -11.20 -19.56 -0.94
C SER A 18 -12.73 -19.47 -0.86
N GLN A 19 -13.35 -20.57 -0.44
CA GLN A 19 -14.81 -20.62 -0.22
C GLN A 19 -15.21 -19.92 1.09
N TYR A 20 -14.23 -19.43 1.85
CA TYR A 20 -14.37 -18.93 3.22
C TYR A 20 -14.67 -17.43 3.32
N GLY A 21 -15.05 -16.79 2.21
CA GLY A 21 -15.39 -15.37 2.19
C GLY A 21 -14.17 -14.45 2.22
N TYR A 22 -14.41 -13.17 1.92
CA TYR A 22 -13.38 -12.13 1.93
C TYR A 22 -13.64 -11.17 3.09
N THR A 23 -12.60 -10.81 3.83
CA THR A 23 -12.69 -9.71 4.80
C THR A 23 -12.52 -8.38 4.05
N LYS A 24 -12.88 -7.27 4.70
CA LYS A 24 -12.66 -5.93 4.16
C LYS A 24 -11.20 -5.70 3.72
N ASP A 25 -10.24 -6.29 4.42
CA ASP A 25 -8.81 -6.13 4.14
C ASP A 25 -8.37 -6.88 2.88
N HIS A 26 -9.21 -7.77 2.36
CA HIS A 26 -8.95 -8.60 1.17
C HIS A 26 -9.43 -7.98 -0.14
N VAL A 27 -10.17 -6.86 -0.12
CA VAL A 27 -10.88 -6.35 -1.30
C VAL A 27 -10.73 -4.84 -1.46
N GLY A 28 -10.16 -4.35 -2.56
CA GLY A 28 -10.14 -2.92 -2.88
C GLY A 28 -10.50 -2.61 -4.34
N VAL A 29 -10.79 -1.36 -4.63
CA VAL A 29 -11.15 -0.87 -5.98
C VAL A 29 -9.89 -0.30 -6.64
N VAL A 30 -9.53 -0.78 -7.84
CA VAL A 30 -8.31 -0.33 -8.56
C VAL A 30 -8.64 0.56 -9.77
N ALA A 31 -9.86 0.43 -10.29
CA ALA A 31 -10.45 1.30 -11.31
C ALA A 31 -11.97 1.25 -11.18
N ASP A 32 -12.68 2.14 -11.87
CA ASP A 32 -14.14 2.33 -11.76
C ASP A 32 -14.95 1.03 -11.82
N ASP A 33 -14.55 0.07 -12.66
CA ASP A 33 -15.22 -1.22 -12.85
C ASP A 33 -14.35 -2.43 -12.48
N VAL A 34 -13.30 -2.23 -11.68
CA VAL A 34 -12.33 -3.30 -11.37
C VAL A 34 -12.07 -3.41 -9.88
N LEU A 35 -12.49 -4.55 -9.32
CA LEU A 35 -12.13 -4.96 -7.96
C LEU A 35 -10.81 -5.75 -7.97
N CYS A 36 -9.95 -5.45 -7.02
CA CYS A 36 -8.79 -6.25 -6.65
C CYS A 36 -9.10 -7.01 -5.38
N ILE A 37 -8.99 -8.32 -5.46
CA ILE A 37 -9.21 -9.25 -4.36
C ILE A 37 -7.92 -10.02 -4.14
N HIS A 38 -7.43 -10.06 -2.91
CA HIS A 38 -6.30 -10.90 -2.55
C HIS A 38 -6.70 -12.03 -1.61
N ASP A 39 -6.02 -13.15 -1.72
CA ASP A 39 -6.23 -14.36 -0.92
C ASP A 39 -4.89 -15.06 -0.71
N GLY A 40 -4.35 -14.95 0.50
CA GLY A 40 -3.04 -15.48 0.86
C GLY A 40 -1.94 -14.91 -0.03
N SER A 41 -1.52 -15.67 -1.04
CA SER A 41 -0.45 -15.35 -1.99
C SER A 41 -0.96 -15.11 -3.41
N ARG A 42 -2.20 -14.63 -3.58
CA ARG A 42 -2.79 -14.40 -4.91
C ARG A 42 -3.48 -13.05 -4.94
N ILE A 43 -3.38 -12.36 -6.07
CA ILE A 43 -4.16 -11.16 -6.37
C ILE A 43 -4.99 -11.43 -7.65
N LYS A 44 -6.29 -11.18 -7.57
CA LYS A 44 -7.26 -11.30 -8.66
C LYS A 44 -7.94 -9.97 -8.90
N PHE A 45 -7.91 -9.54 -10.15
CA PHE A 45 -8.73 -8.46 -10.65
C PHE A 45 -10.03 -9.03 -11.22
N THR A 46 -11.16 -8.48 -10.80
CA THR A 46 -12.50 -8.85 -11.29
C THR A 46 -13.10 -7.64 -11.99
N PHE A 47 -13.42 -7.81 -13.28
CA PHE A 47 -14.04 -6.78 -14.11
C PHE A 47 -15.55 -6.86 -13.93
N LEU A 48 -16.14 -5.89 -13.24
CA LEU A 48 -17.56 -5.91 -12.84
C LEU A 48 -18.50 -5.96 -14.05
N ASN A 49 -18.16 -5.25 -15.12
CA ASN A 49 -18.99 -5.17 -16.33
C ASN A 49 -19.02 -6.48 -17.13
N SER A 50 -17.92 -7.23 -17.15
CA SER A 50 -17.78 -8.42 -18.01
C SER A 50 -17.81 -9.75 -17.25
N GLY A 51 -17.68 -9.71 -15.92
CA GLY A 51 -17.48 -10.90 -15.09
C GLY A 51 -16.13 -11.60 -15.30
N LYS A 52 -15.26 -11.06 -16.17
CA LYS A 52 -13.95 -11.66 -16.43
C LYS A 52 -13.01 -11.45 -15.24
N HIS A 53 -11.99 -12.30 -15.18
CA HIS A 53 -10.95 -12.22 -14.17
C HIS A 53 -9.57 -12.09 -14.82
N ARG A 54 -8.68 -11.35 -14.16
CA ARG A 54 -7.25 -11.32 -14.46
C ARG A 54 -6.47 -11.62 -13.20
N TYR A 55 -5.51 -12.51 -13.28
CA TYR A 55 -4.68 -12.89 -12.14
C TYR A 55 -3.32 -12.22 -12.24
N LEU A 56 -2.84 -11.67 -11.12
CA LEU A 56 -1.47 -11.21 -11.03
C LEU A 56 -0.57 -12.42 -10.74
N SER A 57 -0.06 -13.04 -11.80
CA SER A 57 0.92 -14.12 -11.70
C SER A 57 2.33 -13.52 -11.60
N SER A 58 2.65 -12.88 -10.49
CA SER A 58 4.03 -12.42 -10.29
C SER A 58 4.91 -13.59 -9.84
N LYS A 59 6.12 -13.70 -10.41
CA LYS A 59 7.21 -14.56 -9.86
C LYS A 59 7.58 -14.16 -8.43
N SER A 60 7.33 -12.90 -8.08
CA SER A 60 7.66 -12.30 -6.80
C SER A 60 6.65 -12.62 -5.69
N ILE A 61 5.41 -12.99 -6.04
CA ILE A 61 4.48 -13.45 -5.02
C ILE A 61 4.91 -14.88 -4.67
N HIS A 62 5.79 -14.97 -3.68
CA HIS A 62 6.23 -16.25 -3.14
C HIS A 62 5.00 -16.98 -2.59
N GLN A 63 4.56 -17.99 -3.35
CA GLN A 63 3.30 -18.72 -3.10
C GLN A 63 3.17 -19.25 -1.67
N LEU A 64 4.30 -19.50 -1.00
CA LEU A 64 4.41 -20.04 0.35
C LEU A 64 4.31 -18.98 1.48
N LYS A 65 4.52 -17.70 1.18
CA LYS A 65 4.76 -16.65 2.20
C LYS A 65 3.64 -15.61 2.30
N GLY A 66 2.73 -15.60 1.33
CA GLY A 66 1.56 -14.72 1.35
C GLY A 66 1.88 -13.24 1.16
N ILE A 67 0.82 -12.44 1.11
CA ILE A 67 0.85 -10.99 1.11
C ILE A 67 0.79 -10.52 2.56
N GLY A 68 1.70 -9.61 2.94
CA GLY A 68 1.74 -9.00 4.27
C GLY A 68 0.77 -7.82 4.35
N ALA A 69 1.26 -6.63 4.03
CA ALA A 69 0.45 -5.43 3.90
C ALA A 69 0.14 -5.13 2.43
N ILE A 70 -1.03 -4.52 2.17
CA ILE A 70 -1.47 -4.15 0.82
C ILE A 70 -2.09 -2.74 0.85
N THR A 71 -1.91 -1.99 -0.22
CA THR A 71 -2.52 -0.67 -0.39
C THR A 71 -2.86 -0.43 -1.84
N ILE A 72 -4.01 0.19 -2.08
CA ILE A 72 -4.56 0.46 -3.40
C ILE A 72 -4.86 1.95 -3.52
N ARG A 73 -4.56 2.51 -4.69
CA ARG A 73 -5.02 3.82 -5.13
C ARG A 73 -5.72 3.69 -6.48
N ASP A 74 -7.02 3.93 -6.47
CA ASP A 74 -7.89 3.92 -7.64
C ASP A 74 -7.60 5.08 -8.59
N ASP A 75 -7.36 6.29 -8.05
CA ASP A 75 -7.15 7.53 -8.81
C ASP A 75 -5.98 7.48 -9.80
N VAL A 76 -4.98 6.65 -9.53
CA VAL A 76 -3.82 6.40 -10.41
C VAL A 76 -3.70 4.95 -10.83
N SER A 77 -4.67 4.11 -10.45
CA SER A 77 -4.72 2.66 -10.70
C SER A 77 -3.42 1.95 -10.30
N ILE A 78 -2.92 2.22 -9.11
CA ILE A 78 -1.70 1.61 -8.55
C ILE A 78 -2.06 0.76 -7.34
N LEU A 79 -1.45 -0.42 -7.30
CA LEU A 79 -1.47 -1.33 -6.17
C LEU A 79 -0.03 -1.47 -5.65
N ALA A 80 0.15 -1.51 -4.34
CA ALA A 80 1.41 -1.92 -3.72
C ALA A 80 1.17 -2.93 -2.61
N TRP A 81 2.08 -3.88 -2.45
CA TRP A 81 2.02 -4.89 -1.39
C TRP A 81 3.41 -5.28 -0.89
N SER A 82 3.48 -5.82 0.31
CA SER A 82 4.67 -6.49 0.84
C SER A 82 4.51 -7.99 0.79
N ASP A 83 5.63 -8.70 0.75
CA ASP A 83 5.62 -10.12 1.11
C ASP A 83 5.26 -10.28 2.60
N GLY A 84 4.68 -11.43 2.96
CA GLY A 84 4.25 -11.74 4.33
C GLY A 84 5.32 -12.34 5.24
N ASN A 85 6.57 -12.44 4.79
CA ASN A 85 7.69 -13.03 5.54
C ASN A 85 8.58 -11.98 6.22
N LEU A 86 9.49 -12.47 7.06
CA LEU A 86 10.67 -11.71 7.48
C LEU A 86 11.49 -11.29 6.27
N ALA A 87 12.14 -10.13 6.37
CA ALA A 87 12.79 -9.47 5.25
C ALA A 87 11.85 -9.33 4.03
N PRO A 88 10.69 -8.66 4.17
CA PRO A 88 9.71 -8.58 3.10
C PRO A 88 10.24 -7.68 1.96
N ASN A 89 10.12 -8.12 0.71
CA ASN A 89 10.22 -7.21 -0.43
C ASN A 89 8.89 -6.47 -0.60
N LEU A 90 8.95 -5.30 -1.23
CA LEU A 90 7.77 -4.53 -1.60
C LEU A 90 7.60 -4.56 -3.11
N HIS A 91 6.35 -4.61 -3.55
CA HIS A 91 5.99 -4.66 -4.94
C HIS A 91 5.03 -3.52 -5.24
N VAL A 92 5.25 -2.84 -6.36
CA VAL A 92 4.35 -1.81 -6.88
C VAL A 92 3.95 -2.21 -8.28
N TYR A 93 2.65 -2.21 -8.54
CA TYR A 93 2.06 -2.62 -9.82
C TYR A 93 1.08 -1.57 -10.30
N GLN A 94 1.30 -1.06 -11.50
CA GLN A 94 0.36 -0.17 -12.16
C GLN A 94 -0.59 -1.00 -13.03
N TYR A 95 -1.86 -1.04 -12.64
CA TYR A 95 -2.85 -1.93 -13.23
C TYR A 95 -3.05 -1.73 -14.74
N ASN A 96 -2.99 -0.49 -15.20
CA ASN A 96 -3.14 -0.12 -16.61
C ASN A 96 -1.89 -0.42 -17.45
N SER A 97 -0.80 -0.86 -16.83
CA SER A 97 0.47 -1.20 -17.51
C SER A 97 0.95 -2.57 -17.01
N PRO A 98 0.52 -3.68 -17.63
CA PRO A 98 0.73 -5.04 -17.11
C PRO A 98 2.20 -5.43 -16.87
N ASP A 99 3.15 -4.85 -17.62
CA ASP A 99 4.59 -5.10 -17.46
C ASP A 99 5.27 -4.12 -16.47
N SER A 100 4.51 -3.30 -15.73
CA SER A 100 5.03 -2.21 -14.87
C SER A 100 5.49 -2.64 -13.48
N GLN A 101 5.53 -3.94 -13.18
CA GLN A 101 5.81 -4.37 -11.82
C GLN A 101 7.22 -3.95 -11.38
N ILE A 102 7.28 -3.20 -10.29
CA ILE A 102 8.52 -2.78 -9.64
C ILE A 102 8.65 -3.52 -8.32
N GLU A 103 9.79 -4.18 -8.13
CA GLU A 103 10.20 -4.74 -6.86
C GLU A 103 11.19 -3.79 -6.18
N LEU A 104 10.95 -3.53 -4.90
CA LEU A 104 11.85 -2.82 -4.00
C LEU A 104 12.41 -3.85 -3.00
N PRO A 105 13.73 -3.99 -2.91
CA PRO A 105 14.34 -4.98 -2.03
C PRO A 105 14.08 -4.63 -0.56
N SER A 106 14.09 -5.67 0.27
CA SER A 106 13.88 -5.52 1.70
C SER A 106 14.88 -4.57 2.37
N VAL A 107 14.36 -3.78 3.31
CA VAL A 107 15.12 -2.84 4.16
C VAL A 107 14.80 -3.00 5.65
N SER A 108 13.97 -3.99 5.97
CA SER A 108 13.46 -4.28 7.32
C SER A 108 13.53 -5.78 7.53
N GLU A 109 13.84 -6.24 8.73
CA GLU A 109 13.74 -7.67 9.07
C GLU A 109 12.30 -8.09 9.36
N LEU A 110 11.46 -7.17 9.85
CA LEU A 110 10.08 -7.46 10.20
C LEU A 110 9.10 -7.21 9.04
N PRO A 111 7.97 -7.95 9.00
CA PRO A 111 6.89 -7.71 8.06
C PRO A 111 6.30 -6.31 8.19
N PHE A 112 5.82 -5.76 7.08
CA PHE A 112 5.05 -4.53 7.09
C PHE A 112 3.62 -4.80 7.58
N SER A 113 3.12 -3.94 8.45
CA SER A 113 1.75 -3.98 8.97
C SER A 113 0.81 -3.10 8.15
N LEU A 114 1.28 -1.94 7.68
CA LEU A 114 0.51 -1.03 6.83
C LEU A 114 1.38 -0.46 5.71
N LEU A 115 0.74 -0.17 4.57
CA LEU A 115 1.30 0.54 3.44
C LEU A 115 0.39 1.68 3.00
N CYS A 116 0.95 2.72 2.41
CA CYS A 116 0.18 3.77 1.75
C CYS A 116 0.95 4.36 0.56
N LEU A 117 0.22 4.83 -0.45
CA LEU A 117 0.78 5.45 -1.64
C LEU A 117 0.45 6.94 -1.72
N ASN A 118 1.40 7.72 -2.23
CA ASN A 118 1.19 9.10 -2.64
C ASN A 118 1.10 9.21 -4.16
N HIS A 119 0.47 10.29 -4.64
CA HIS A 119 0.39 10.65 -6.05
C HIS A 119 1.79 10.82 -6.67
N ASP A 120 2.72 11.42 -5.92
CA ASP A 120 4.05 11.81 -6.42
C ASP A 120 5.08 10.68 -6.32
N SER A 121 4.62 9.44 -6.45
CA SER A 121 5.48 8.25 -6.46
C SER A 121 6.16 7.93 -5.12
N TYR A 122 5.58 8.38 -4.01
CA TYR A 122 5.99 7.96 -2.68
C TYR A 122 5.22 6.74 -2.21
N LEU A 123 5.94 5.81 -1.59
CA LEU A 123 5.39 4.67 -0.87
C LEU A 123 5.81 4.85 0.59
N GLY A 124 4.85 4.78 1.51
CA GLY A 124 5.09 4.72 2.94
C GLY A 124 4.73 3.34 3.45
N GLY A 125 5.50 2.82 4.40
CA GLY A 125 5.22 1.57 5.07
C GLY A 125 5.66 1.61 6.52
N ILE A 126 4.95 0.93 7.40
CA ILE A 126 5.33 0.74 8.80
C ILE A 126 5.45 -0.74 9.12
N THR A 127 6.49 -1.10 9.84
CA THR A 127 6.73 -2.47 10.28
C THR A 127 5.87 -2.85 11.47
N GLY A 128 5.72 -4.16 11.71
CA GLY A 128 5.03 -4.67 12.88
C GLY A 128 5.78 -4.41 14.19
N ILE A 129 5.12 -4.76 15.29
CA ILE A 129 5.73 -4.83 16.63
C ILE A 129 6.82 -5.91 16.62
N PRO A 130 7.98 -5.71 17.29
CA PRO A 130 8.29 -4.61 18.21
C PRO A 130 8.97 -3.38 17.59
N GLU A 131 9.26 -3.37 16.30
CA GLU A 131 10.09 -2.31 15.70
C GLU A 131 9.32 -1.01 15.47
N LEU A 132 8.07 -1.10 14.96
CA LEU A 132 7.21 0.04 14.64
C LEU A 132 7.97 1.19 13.95
N LYS A 133 8.64 0.86 12.85
CA LYS A 133 9.46 1.82 12.10
C LYS A 133 8.82 2.14 10.77
N VAL A 134 8.74 3.43 10.49
CA VAL A 134 8.23 3.97 9.23
C VAL A 134 9.37 4.05 8.24
N TYR A 135 9.11 3.58 7.03
CA TYR A 135 10.00 3.64 5.89
C TYR A 135 9.29 4.39 4.75
N LEU A 136 10.06 5.20 4.04
CA LEU A 136 9.55 6.07 2.98
C LEU A 136 10.42 5.93 1.74
N TRP A 137 9.82 5.52 0.63
CA TRP A 137 10.51 5.32 -0.65
C TRP A 137 10.02 6.29 -1.71
N ASN A 138 10.89 6.60 -2.67
CA ASN A 138 10.45 6.95 -4.02
C ASN A 138 10.45 5.65 -4.82
N TRP A 139 9.27 5.07 -5.02
CA TRP A 139 9.17 3.73 -5.62
C TRP A 139 9.52 3.73 -7.11
N LYS A 140 9.26 4.83 -7.85
CA LYS A 140 9.67 4.94 -9.26
C LYS A 140 11.18 4.98 -9.42
N LYS A 141 11.87 5.67 -8.53
CA LYS A 141 13.34 5.76 -8.50
C LYS A 141 13.99 4.56 -7.81
N LYS A 142 13.21 3.68 -7.17
CA LYS A 142 13.67 2.53 -6.38
C LYS A 142 14.66 2.90 -5.26
N ILE A 143 14.47 4.05 -4.63
CA ILE A 143 15.32 4.53 -3.54
C ILE A 143 14.53 4.64 -2.24
N LEU A 144 15.15 4.17 -1.15
CA LEU A 144 14.71 4.51 0.21
C LEU A 144 15.12 5.96 0.49
N LEU A 145 14.15 6.80 0.83
CA LEU A 145 14.37 8.21 1.12
C LEU A 145 14.68 8.43 2.59
N HIS A 146 13.96 7.74 3.49
CA HIS A 146 14.16 7.86 4.93
C HIS A 146 13.52 6.69 5.67
N SER A 147 13.99 6.45 6.90
CA SER A 147 13.27 5.65 7.89
C SER A 147 13.28 6.30 9.28
N ILE A 148 12.25 6.11 10.09
CA ILE A 148 12.11 6.69 11.43
C ILE A 148 11.29 5.78 12.34
N SER A 149 11.77 5.53 13.55
CA SER A 149 11.01 4.79 14.56
C SER A 149 9.91 5.66 15.15
N VAL A 150 8.71 5.09 15.31
CA VAL A 150 7.58 5.78 15.92
C VAL A 150 7.17 5.09 17.22
N ASN A 151 6.73 5.88 18.20
CA ASN A 151 6.30 5.36 19.49
C ASN A 151 4.77 5.18 19.50
N LEU A 152 4.34 4.09 18.88
CA LEU A 152 2.96 3.65 18.72
C LEU A 152 2.73 2.36 19.53
N THR A 153 1.47 1.99 19.75
CA THR A 153 1.10 0.70 20.38
C THR A 153 0.52 -0.24 19.34
N GLU A 154 -0.46 0.21 18.57
CA GLU A 154 -1.15 -0.59 17.56
C GLU A 154 -1.55 0.33 16.39
N PRO A 155 -0.70 0.49 15.36
CA PRO A 155 -1.06 1.28 14.19
C PRO A 155 -2.19 0.57 13.42
N VAL A 156 -3.31 1.26 13.23
CA VAL A 156 -4.50 0.73 12.55
C VAL A 156 -4.73 1.32 11.17
N ASN A 157 -4.10 2.46 10.86
CA ASN A 157 -4.21 3.08 9.55
C ASN A 157 -3.02 3.99 9.23
N MET A 158 -2.69 4.13 7.95
CA MET A 158 -1.63 4.99 7.45
C MET A 158 -2.06 5.64 6.13
N SER A 159 -1.87 6.95 5.98
CA SER A 159 -2.17 7.66 4.74
C SER A 159 -1.33 8.91 4.55
N PHE A 160 -1.02 9.24 3.30
CA PHE A 160 -0.53 10.58 2.98
C PHE A 160 -1.66 11.61 2.95
N SER A 161 -1.34 12.88 3.20
CA SER A 161 -2.23 13.99 2.92
C SER A 161 -2.49 14.13 1.42
N LEU A 162 -3.74 14.38 1.04
CA LEU A 162 -4.14 14.57 -0.36
C LEU A 162 -3.76 15.96 -0.90
N ASN A 163 -2.68 16.60 -0.43
CA ASN A 163 -2.36 17.95 -0.89
C ASN A 163 -2.14 17.95 -2.42
N THR A 164 -3.16 18.42 -3.13
CA THR A 164 -3.24 18.66 -4.57
C THR A 164 -2.66 20.03 -4.94
N GLY A 165 -2.25 20.83 -3.94
CA GLY A 165 -1.60 22.12 -4.14
C GLY A 165 -0.08 22.02 -4.20
N MET A 166 0.54 22.88 -5.01
CA MET A 166 1.97 22.97 -5.36
C MET A 166 2.94 23.31 -4.19
N GLY A 167 2.61 22.95 -2.95
CA GLY A 167 3.50 23.13 -1.80
C GLY A 167 4.49 21.97 -1.66
N PRO A 168 5.76 22.22 -1.27
CA PRO A 168 6.78 21.17 -1.10
C PRO A 168 6.57 20.28 0.13
N THR A 169 5.53 20.57 0.93
CA THR A 169 5.24 19.88 2.18
C THR A 169 4.15 18.83 1.97
N LYS A 170 4.47 17.59 2.32
CA LYS A 170 3.51 16.49 2.43
C LYS A 170 3.43 16.03 3.88
N PHE A 171 2.32 15.41 4.26
CA PHE A 171 2.18 14.81 5.58
C PHE A 171 1.88 13.32 5.42
N LEU A 172 2.50 12.50 6.24
CA LEU A 172 2.16 11.10 6.43
C LEU A 172 1.52 10.99 7.81
N CYS A 173 0.29 10.51 7.85
CA CYS A 173 -0.49 10.37 9.07
C CYS A 173 -0.65 8.89 9.41
N ILE A 174 -0.45 8.53 10.66
CA ILE A 174 -0.61 7.17 11.18
C ILE A 174 -1.59 7.24 12.34
N LYS A 175 -2.71 6.53 12.21
CA LYS A 175 -3.69 6.39 13.28
C LYS A 175 -3.28 5.21 14.15
N ASP A 176 -3.12 5.49 15.42
CA ASP A 176 -2.95 4.48 16.45
C ASP A 176 -4.30 4.20 17.12
N LYS A 177 -4.50 2.96 17.57
CA LYS A 177 -5.74 2.54 18.23
C LYS A 177 -5.99 3.28 19.55
N GLU A 178 -4.94 3.58 20.31
CA GLU A 178 -5.04 4.11 21.68
C GLU A 178 -4.44 5.52 21.81
N LEU A 179 -3.39 5.82 21.06
CA LEU A 179 -2.56 7.02 21.22
C LEU A 179 -2.97 8.21 20.36
N GLY A 180 -3.96 8.04 19.48
CA GLY A 180 -4.47 9.09 18.60
C GLY A 180 -3.76 9.12 17.24
N LEU A 181 -3.32 10.30 16.82
CA LEU A 181 -2.75 10.53 15.49
C LEU A 181 -1.27 10.93 15.57
N GLU A 182 -0.44 10.17 14.87
CA GLU A 182 0.96 10.50 14.62
C GLU A 182 1.10 11.13 13.24
N VAL A 183 1.74 12.29 13.15
CA VAL A 183 1.90 13.05 11.91
C VAL A 183 3.37 13.28 11.62
N ILE A 184 3.81 12.82 10.46
CA ILE A 184 5.17 13.00 9.96
C ILE A 184 5.11 13.99 8.80
N LYS A 185 5.67 15.18 9.03
CA LYS A 185 5.84 16.21 8.00
C LYS A 185 7.05 15.88 7.14
N LEU A 186 6.83 15.86 5.83
CA LEU A 186 7.81 15.62 4.78
C LEU A 186 8.15 16.99 4.16
N ASN A 187 9.38 17.47 4.39
CA ASN A 187 9.86 18.70 3.78
C ASN A 187 10.95 18.37 2.76
N HIS A 188 10.72 18.76 1.50
CA HIS A 188 11.79 18.79 0.51
C HIS A 188 12.76 19.93 0.80
N CYS A 189 14.04 19.59 0.99
CA CYS A 189 15.14 20.55 1.12
C CYS A 189 16.13 20.30 -0.03
N GLY A 190 15.80 20.77 -1.23
CA GLY A 190 16.59 20.49 -2.43
C GLY A 190 16.48 19.02 -2.87
N ARG A 191 17.60 18.29 -2.87
CA ARG A 191 17.64 16.85 -3.17
C ARG A 191 17.34 15.97 -1.96
N ASP A 192 17.40 16.53 -0.75
CA ASP A 192 17.20 15.79 0.49
C ASP A 192 15.78 15.96 1.02
N MET A 193 15.32 14.96 1.78
CA MET A 193 14.02 15.02 2.45
C MET A 193 14.22 15.00 3.97
N LYS A 194 13.68 16.01 4.65
CA LYS A 194 13.69 16.09 6.11
C LYS A 194 12.34 15.68 6.67
N LEU A 195 12.37 14.77 7.64
CA LEU A 195 11.20 14.36 8.40
C LEU A 195 11.09 15.17 9.70
N LYS A 196 9.89 15.61 10.03
CA LYS A 196 9.58 16.16 11.36
C LYS A 196 8.33 15.49 11.91
N GLN A 197 8.45 14.91 13.08
CA GLN A 197 7.41 14.13 13.75
C GLN A 197 6.59 14.99 14.71
N PHE A 198 5.29 14.75 14.77
CA PHE A 198 4.33 15.44 15.62
C PHE A 198 3.31 14.43 16.15
N LYS A 199 3.00 14.50 17.44
CA LYS A 199 1.98 13.66 18.07
C LYS A 199 0.76 14.49 18.44
N ILE A 200 -0.41 14.05 18.00
CA ILE A 200 -1.69 14.73 18.22
C ILE A 200 -2.60 13.79 18.99
N LYS A 201 -2.77 14.07 20.28
CA LYS A 201 -3.55 13.26 21.22
C LYS A 201 -5.06 13.54 21.14
N ASN A 202 -5.47 14.70 20.62
CA ASN A 202 -6.87 15.06 20.50
C ASN A 202 -7.12 15.73 19.14
N ILE A 203 -7.93 15.10 18.29
CA ILE A 203 -8.18 15.55 16.91
C ILE A 203 -8.98 16.88 16.90
N GLU A 204 -9.76 17.15 17.95
CA GLU A 204 -10.53 18.40 18.12
C GLU A 204 -9.65 19.66 18.24
N ASN A 205 -8.37 19.52 18.56
CA ASN A 205 -7.42 20.63 18.70
C ASN A 205 -6.55 20.87 17.45
N MET A 206 -6.94 20.39 16.28
CA MET A 206 -6.22 20.71 15.04
C MET A 206 -6.57 22.12 14.55
N PRO A 207 -5.58 23.03 14.35
CA PRO A 207 -5.83 24.31 13.68
C PRO A 207 -6.02 24.06 12.18
N ASP A 208 -7.26 24.12 11.68
CA ASP A 208 -7.68 24.23 10.27
C ASP A 208 -6.88 23.44 9.20
N VAL A 209 -6.22 22.35 9.59
CA VAL A 209 -5.74 21.35 8.65
C VAL A 209 -6.99 20.56 8.30
N LYS A 210 -7.62 20.90 7.18
CA LYS A 210 -8.49 19.96 6.46
C LYS A 210 -7.62 18.75 6.17
N ILE A 211 -7.57 17.78 7.09
CA ILE A 211 -7.00 16.47 6.82
C ILE A 211 -7.87 15.98 5.68
N PRO A 212 -7.36 15.89 4.45
CA PRO A 212 -8.14 15.32 3.40
C PRO A 212 -8.23 13.86 3.80
N ILE A 213 -9.42 13.48 4.27
CA ILE A 213 -9.85 12.11 4.47
C ILE A 213 -9.55 11.44 3.13
N SER A 214 -8.41 10.74 3.07
CA SER A 214 -7.92 10.13 1.84
C SER A 214 -9.02 9.26 1.23
N TYR A 215 -9.01 9.07 -0.08
CA TYR A 215 -9.91 8.13 -0.74
C TYR A 215 -9.80 6.69 -0.16
N THR A 216 -8.81 6.42 0.69
CA THR A 216 -8.71 5.23 1.55
C THR A 216 -9.78 5.09 2.64
N TRP A 217 -10.72 6.03 2.79
CA TRP A 217 -11.89 5.88 3.67
C TRP A 217 -13.09 5.23 2.97
N ARG A 218 -12.94 4.77 1.72
CA ARG A 218 -13.87 3.84 1.08
C ARG A 218 -13.48 2.39 1.35
N TRP A 219 -13.43 1.99 2.62
CA TRP A 219 -13.68 0.60 2.96
C TRP A 219 -15.13 0.57 3.43
N LEU A 220 -15.96 -0.19 2.69
CA LEU A 220 -17.40 -0.33 2.91
C LEU A 220 -17.70 -0.34 4.42
N ASN A 221 -18.49 0.66 4.85
CA ASN A 221 -19.16 0.66 6.16
C ASN A 221 -19.95 -0.63 6.35
#